data_AF-A0A6B3EFQ8-F1
#
_entry.id   AF-A0A6B3EFQ8-F1
#
_cell.length_a   1.000
_cell.length_b   1.000
_cell.length_c   1.000
_cell.angle_alpha   90.00
_cell.angle_beta   90.00
_cell.angle_gamma   90.00
#
_symmetry.space_group_name_H-M   'P 1'
#
loop_
_entity.id
_entity.type
_entity.pdbx_description
1 polymer ?
#
loop_
_entity_poly.entity_id
_entity_poly.type
_entity_poly.pdbx_seq_one_letter_code
_entity_poly.pdbx_strand_id
1 'polypeptide(L)' 'CERWAALGVTTAGGAAQYAVAPVANCVKLPEHVRTRDAALIEPLSCAVRGYDVLKSQLGAHVLIYGSGTMGL' A
#
# COMPACT_ATOMS: atom_id res chain seq x y z
N CYS A 1 -11.19 1.16 -13.95
CA CYS A 1 -12.28 0.60 -13.14
C CYS A 1 -13.39 1.65 -13.10
N GLU A 2 -14.56 1.40 -13.68
CA GLU A 2 -15.64 2.41 -13.77
C GLU A 2 -16.34 2.67 -12.43
N ARG A 3 -16.24 1.73 -11.49
CA ARG A 3 -16.82 1.80 -10.14
C ARG A 3 -15.72 1.76 -9.08
N TRP A 4 -14.92 2.82 -9.02
CA TRP A 4 -13.80 2.93 -8.08
C TRP A 4 -14.25 3.50 -6.74
N ALA A 5 -13.94 2.80 -5.64
CA ALA A 5 -14.33 3.18 -4.28
C ALA A 5 -13.12 3.12 -3.33
N ALA A 6 -12.20 4.09 -3.46
CA ALA A 6 -11.03 4.15 -2.61
C ALA A 6 -11.37 4.82 -1.25
N LEU A 7 -11.03 4.10 -0.18
CA LEU A 7 -11.08 4.61 1.19
C LEU A 7 -10.13 5.80 1.33
N GLY A 8 -10.60 6.92 1.85
CA GLY A 8 -9.83 8.16 1.98
C GLY A 8 -9.74 9.01 0.70
N VAL A 9 -10.38 8.60 -0.40
CA VAL A 9 -10.46 9.40 -1.64
C VAL A 9 -11.91 9.66 -2.03
N THR A 10 -12.66 8.61 -2.37
CA THR A 10 -14.09 8.72 -2.75
C THR A 10 -15.04 8.40 -1.61
N THR A 11 -14.51 7.90 -0.49
CA THR A 11 -15.20 7.65 0.77
C THR A 11 -14.32 8.07 1.94
N ALA A 12 -14.88 8.24 3.14
CA ALA A 12 -14.11 8.62 4.32
C ALA A 12 -13.02 7.58 4.63
N GLY A 13 -11.85 8.04 5.10
CA GLY A 13 -10.67 7.21 5.34
C GLY A 13 -10.11 7.30 6.76
N GLY A 14 -8.86 6.86 6.93
CA GLY A 14 -8.21 6.69 8.24
C GLY A 14 -7.70 7.97 8.91
N ALA A 15 -7.87 9.15 8.32
CA ALA A 15 -7.57 10.44 8.98
C ALA A 15 -8.69 10.83 9.98
N ALA A 16 -9.04 9.88 10.85
CA ALA A 16 -10.12 9.96 11.83
C ALA A 16 -9.86 8.91 12.93
N GLN A 17 -10.59 9.00 14.05
CA GLN A 17 -10.48 7.98 15.12
C GLN A 17 -11.04 6.62 14.70
N TYR A 18 -11.98 6.61 13.75
CA TYR A 18 -12.63 5.41 13.22
C TYR A 18 -12.90 5.57 11.72
N ALA A 19 -12.88 4.46 10.98
CA ALA A 19 -13.25 4.41 9.58
C ALA A 19 -14.09 3.16 9.31
N VAL A 20 -15.09 3.28 8.44
CA VAL A 20 -15.87 2.14 7.94
C VAL A 20 -15.16 1.58 6.72
N ALA A 21 -14.77 0.31 6.79
CA ALA A 21 -14.11 -0.39 5.68
C ALA A 21 -14.87 -1.68 5.33
N PRO A 22 -15.06 -2.01 4.04
CA PRO A 22 -15.56 -3.31 3.65
C PRO A 22 -14.63 -4.42 4.15
N VAL A 23 -15.19 -5.52 4.68
CA VAL A 23 -14.38 -6.63 5.21
C VAL A 23 -13.39 -7.20 4.18
N ALA A 24 -13.74 -7.16 2.90
CA ALA A 24 -12.89 -7.60 1.79
C ALA A 24 -11.62 -6.76 1.62
N ASN A 25 -11.58 -5.54 2.16
CA ASN A 25 -10.43 -4.64 2.16
C ASN A 25 -9.59 -4.75 3.45
N CYS A 26 -10.02 -5.56 4.41
CA CYS A 26 -9.35 -5.73 5.69
C CYS A 26 -8.53 -7.01 5.71
N VAL A 27 -7.26 -6.91 6.12
CA VAL A 27 -6.36 -8.06 6.29
C VAL A 27 -5.92 -8.13 7.75
N LYS A 28 -5.90 -9.34 8.33
CA LYS A 28 -5.46 -9.53 9.71
C LYS A 28 -3.97 -9.25 9.82
N LEU A 29 -3.60 -8.31 10.69
CA LEU A 29 -2.21 -8.00 10.98
C LEU A 29 -1.59 -9.13 11.83
N PRO A 30 -0.37 -9.61 11.52
CA PRO A 30 0.35 -10.51 12.40
C PRO A 30 0.68 -9.84 13.74
N GLU A 31 0.62 -10.59 14.84
CA GLU A 31 0.80 -10.08 16.22
C GLU A 31 2.14 -9.35 16.44
N HIS A 32 3.18 -9.72 15.70
CA HIS A 32 4.52 -9.13 15.84
C HIS A 32 4.68 -7.80 15.09
N VAL A 33 3.72 -7.40 14.25
CA VAL A 33 3.81 -6.17 13.46
C VAL A 33 3.17 -5.04 14.24
N ARG A 34 3.92 -3.97 14.49
CA ARG A 34 3.42 -2.78 15.17
C ARG A 34 2.43 -2.05 14.26
N THR A 35 1.32 -1.57 14.80
CA THR A 35 0.29 -0.83 14.03
C THR A 35 0.87 0.37 13.28
N ARG A 36 1.85 1.07 13.85
CA ARG A 36 2.52 2.21 13.19
C ARG A 36 3.26 1.81 11.91
N ASP A 37 3.85 0.61 11.87
CA ASP A 37 4.56 0.13 10.69
C ASP A 37 3.57 -0.43 9.66
N ALA A 38 2.46 -1.00 10.13
CA ALA A 38 1.39 -1.52 9.28
C ALA A 38 0.77 -0.44 8.37
N ALA A 39 0.82 0.83 8.78
CA ALA A 39 0.39 1.95 7.94
C ALA A 39 1.18 2.08 6.62
N LEU A 40 2.39 1.49 6.56
CA LEU A 40 3.23 1.48 5.36
C LEU A 40 2.92 0.33 4.40
N ILE A 41 2.05 -0.62 4.77
CA ILE A 41 1.70 -1.77 3.92
C ILE A 41 1.11 -1.31 2.59
N GLU A 42 0.21 -0.33 2.61
CA GLU A 42 -0.44 0.18 1.40
C GLU A 42 0.56 0.85 0.44
N PRO A 43 1.37 1.85 0.84
CA PRO A 43 2.32 2.45 -0.07
C PRO A 43 3.40 1.46 -0.55
N LEU A 44 3.85 0.55 0.31
CA LEU A 44 4.77 -0.52 -0.09
C LEU A 44 4.15 -1.45 -1.13
N SER A 45 2.86 -1.79 -1.00
CA SER A 45 2.18 -2.69 -1.94
C SER A 45 2.17 -2.14 -3.37
N CYS A 46 2.10 -0.83 -3.54
CA CYS A 46 2.20 -0.18 -4.84
C CYS A 46 3.59 -0.39 -5.48
N ALA A 47 4.67 -0.26 -4.69
CA ALA A 47 6.02 -0.53 -5.17
C ALA A 47 6.21 -2.02 -5.53
N VAL A 48 5.77 -2.93 -4.66
CA VAL A 48 5.81 -4.39 -4.90
C VAL A 48 5.06 -4.75 -6.18
N ARG A 49 3.84 -4.22 -6.36
CA ARG A 49 3.08 -4.43 -7.59
C ARG A 49 3.81 -3.89 -8.82
N GLY A 50 4.51 -2.75 -8.70
CA GLY A 50 5.37 -2.23 -9.75
C GLY A 50 6.47 -3.22 -10.14
N TYR A 51 7.16 -3.81 -9.17
CA TYR A 51 8.17 -4.85 -9.41
C TYR A 51 7.59 -6.10 -10.08
N ASP A 52 6.40 -6.56 -9.67
CA ASP A 52 5.71 -7.70 -10.28
C ASP A 52 5.37 -7.41 -11.76
N VAL A 53 4.88 -6.21 -12.06
CA VAL A 53 4.55 -5.78 -13.43
C VAL A 53 5.80 -5.68 -14.30
N LEU A 54 6.90 -5.15 -13.75
CA LEU A 54 8.19 -5.07 -14.43
C LEU A 54 8.83 -6.46 -14.66
N LYS A 55 8.37 -7.49 -13.95
CA LYS A 55 8.94 -8.85 -13.97
C LYS A 55 10.44 -8.83 -13.68
N SER A 56 10.85 -8.00 -12.71
CA SER A 56 12.27 -7.82 -12.39
C SER A 56 12.92 -9.15 -12.03
N GLN A 57 14.14 -9.36 -12.53
CA GLN A 57 14.91 -10.57 -12.27
C GLN A 57 15.89 -10.33 -11.12
N LEU A 58 16.21 -11.38 -10.39
CA LEU A 58 17.26 -11.30 -9.37
C LEU A 58 18.57 -10.82 -10.01
N GLY A 59 19.22 -9.84 -9.39
CA GLY A 59 20.44 -9.22 -9.91
C GLY A 59 20.22 -8.15 -10.97
N ALA A 60 18.97 -7.80 -11.29
CA ALA A 60 18.69 -6.69 -12.20
C ALA A 60 19.19 -5.35 -11.62
N HIS A 61 19.75 -4.51 -12.49
CA HIS A 61 20.06 -3.13 -12.17
C HIS A 61 18.83 -2.27 -12.42
N VAL A 62 18.38 -1.55 -11.39
CA VAL A 62 17.20 -0.68 -11.45
C VAL A 62 17.58 0.75 -11.09
N LEU A 63 16.97 1.72 -11.78
CA LEU A 63 17.06 3.14 -11.41
C LEU A 63 15.78 3.53 -10.68
N ILE A 64 15.91 3.96 -9.42
CA ILE A 64 14.83 4.63 -8.72
C ILE A 64 15.02 6.13 -8.87
N TYR A 65 14.10 6.77 -9.59
CA TYR A 65 14.14 8.22 -9.81
C TYR A 65 13.20 8.93 -8.83
N GLY A 66 13.75 9.33 -7.68
CA GLY A 66 13.06 10.03 -6.60
C GLY A 66 13.17 9.31 -5.26
N SER A 67 13.53 10.03 -4.20
CA SER A 67 13.80 9.48 -2.85
C SER A 67 12.73 9.86 -1.83
N GLY A 68 11.46 9.88 -2.25
CA GLY A 68 10.31 10.02 -1.36
C GLY A 68 9.94 8.69 -0.69
N THR A 69 8.85 8.66 0.06
CA THR A 69 8.36 7.44 0.76
C THR A 69 8.10 6.25 -0.16
N MET A 70 7.81 6.50 -1.44
CA MET A 70 7.60 5.46 -2.45
C MET A 70 8.91 4.97 -3.10
N GLY A 71 10.00 5.74 -3.00
CA GLY A 71 11.27 5.45 -3.67
C GLY A 71 12.40 4.98 -2.75
N LEU A 72 12.23 5.13 -1.43
CA LEU A 72 13.11 4.56 -0.40
C LEU A 72 12.54 3.25 0.12
#